data_AF-A0A9D7JS58-F1
#
_entry.id   AF-A0A9D7JS58-F1
#
_cell.length_a   1.000
_cell.length_b   1.000
_cell.length_c   1.000
_cell.angle_alpha   90.00
_cell.angle_beta   90.00
_cell.angle_gamma   90.00
#
_symmetry.space_group_name_H-M   'P 1'
#
loop_
_entity.id
_entity.type
_entity.pdbx_description
1 polymer ?
#
loop_
_entity_poly.entity_id
_entity_poly.type
_entity_poly.pdbx_seq_one_letter_code
_entity_poly.pdbx_strand_id
1 'polypeptide(L)'
;MPAQDVEFILARQLSEYLSTPIALVDHDGKMIYYNESAEFLLGRKFNESGEIESRDWDDRFYEDEQHGLTIKILDLPFVKVLSSRSIMQGEYWMRNFEEIEQKLLVICIPLVGLAQRELGAIIYFNLIQR
;
A
#
# COMPACT_ATOMS: atom_id res chain seq x y z
N MET A 1 12.07 9.65 19.95
CA MET A 1 11.23 9.11 18.86
C MET A 1 10.04 8.46 19.54
N PRO A 2 8.78 8.80 19.22
CA PRO A 2 7.67 8.06 19.80
C PRO A 2 7.82 6.59 19.41
N ALA A 3 7.58 5.69 20.36
CA ALA A 3 7.59 4.27 20.06
C ALA A 3 6.49 4.00 19.02
N GLN A 4 6.82 3.27 17.96
CA GLN A 4 5.84 2.82 16.99
C GLN A 4 4.77 2.00 17.71
N ASP A 5 3.50 2.20 17.37
CA ASP A 5 2.40 1.48 18.00
C ASP A 5 2.59 -0.04 17.88
N VAL A 6 2.30 -0.77 18.96
CA VAL A 6 2.57 -2.22 19.04
C VAL A 6 1.87 -2.98 17.93
N GLU A 7 0.69 -2.53 17.53
CA GLU A 7 -0.08 -3.10 16.42
C GLU A 7 0.69 -3.05 15.10
N PHE A 8 1.40 -1.94 14.81
CA PHE A 8 2.25 -1.83 13.62
C PHE A 8 3.50 -2.70 13.74
N ILE A 9 4.09 -2.80 14.93
CA ILE A 9 5.24 -3.68 15.16
C ILE A 9 4.84 -5.13 14.86
N LEU A 10 3.69 -5.57 15.37
CA LEU A 10 3.17 -6.93 15.14
C LEU A 10 2.79 -7.14 13.67
N ALA A 11 2.14 -6.17 13.02
CA ALA A 11 1.78 -6.26 11.60
C ALA A 11 3.03 -6.39 10.72
N ARG A 12 4.08 -5.60 11.02
CA ARG A 12 5.36 -5.68 10.32
C ARG A 12 6.03 -7.04 10.54
N GLN A 13 6.16 -7.48 11.79
CA GLN A 13 6.73 -8.79 12.10
C GLN A 13 6.00 -9.92 11.38
N LEU A 14 4.66 -9.90 11.36
CA LEU A 14 3.87 -10.88 10.62
C LEU A 14 4.21 -10.84 9.13
N SER A 15 4.25 -9.65 8.51
CA SER A 15 4.53 -9.50 7.08
C SER A 15 5.94 -9.95 6.67
N GLU A 16 6.92 -9.89 7.58
CA GLU A 16 8.29 -10.38 7.36
C GLU A 16 8.34 -11.91 7.21
N TYR A 17 7.37 -12.65 7.77
CA TYR A 17 7.28 -14.10 7.68
C TYR A 17 6.34 -14.60 6.57
N LEU A 18 5.83 -13.70 5.72
CA LEU A 18 4.89 -14.04 4.66
C LEU A 18 5.49 -13.74 3.29
N SER A 19 5.34 -14.70 2.36
CA SER A 19 5.64 -14.48 0.93
C SER A 19 4.50 -13.77 0.18
N THR A 20 3.42 -13.41 0.89
CA THR A 20 2.37 -12.57 0.33
C THR A 20 2.87 -11.13 0.28
N PRO A 21 2.79 -10.43 -0.87
CA PRO A 21 3.17 -9.02 -0.96
C PRO A 21 2.30 -8.15 -0.06
N ILE A 22 2.92 -7.51 0.93
CA ILE A 22 2.22 -6.71 1.96
C ILE A 22 2.93 -5.37 2.16
N ALA A 23 2.14 -4.30 2.29
CA ALA A 23 2.60 -3.00 2.76
C ALA A 23 1.81 -2.51 3.98
N LEU A 24 2.42 -1.61 4.75
CA LEU A 24 1.82 -0.90 5.86
C LEU A 24 1.80 0.59 5.55
N VAL A 25 0.65 1.19 5.80
CA VAL A 25 0.40 2.62 5.61
C VAL A 25 0.02 3.22 6.96
N ASP A 26 0.52 4.42 7.27
CA ASP A 26 0.15 5.17 8.47
C ASP A 26 -1.15 5.98 8.28
N HIS A 27 -1.55 6.72 9.32
CA HIS A 27 -2.73 7.58 9.30
C HIS A 27 -2.68 8.74 8.29
N ASP A 28 -1.49 9.12 7.79
CA ASP A 28 -1.31 10.18 6.80
C ASP A 28 -1.32 9.63 5.35
N GLY A 29 -1.46 8.31 5.18
CA GLY A 29 -1.42 7.65 3.87
C GLY A 29 -0.02 7.27 3.42
N LYS A 30 1.00 7.51 4.25
CA LYS A 30 2.39 7.21 3.95
C LYS A 30 2.66 5.73 4.06
N MET A 31 3.28 5.13 3.05
CA MET A 31 3.71 3.74 3.10
C MET A 31 4.99 3.64 3.92
N ILE A 32 4.84 3.23 5.18
CA ILE A 32 5.92 3.21 6.18
C ILE A 32 6.71 1.90 6.19
N TYR A 33 6.22 0.86 5.52
CA TYR A 33 6.89 -0.43 5.39
C TYR A 33 6.27 -1.25 4.26
N TYR A 34 7.05 -2.13 3.64
CA TYR A 34 6.56 -3.22 2.81
C TYR A 34 7.58 -4.36 2.79
N ASN A 35 7.12 -5.61 2.61
CA ASN A 35 7.98 -6.79 2.68
C ASN A 35 8.70 -7.07 1.35
N GLU A 36 9.67 -8.00 1.37
CA GLU A 36 10.49 -8.37 0.20
C GLU A 36 9.63 -8.74 -1.03
N SER A 37 8.53 -9.46 -0.82
CA SER A 37 7.62 -9.84 -1.91
C SER A 37 6.91 -8.63 -2.53
N ALA A 38 6.60 -7.60 -1.74
CA ALA A 38 6.11 -6.34 -2.27
C ALA A 38 7.20 -5.52 -2.96
N GLU A 39 8.48 -5.57 -2.53
CA GLU A 39 9.59 -4.89 -3.22
C GLU A 39 9.66 -5.26 -4.70
N PHE A 40 9.43 -6.54 -5.03
CA PHE A 40 9.40 -7.03 -6.40
C PHE A 40 8.27 -6.43 -7.24
N LEU A 41 7.08 -6.25 -6.65
CA LEU A 41 5.95 -5.63 -7.35
C LEU A 41 6.17 -4.13 -7.52
N LEU A 42 6.63 -3.47 -6.45
CA LEU A 42 6.83 -2.02 -6.43
C LEU A 42 8.07 -1.58 -7.23
N GLY A 43 9.01 -2.48 -7.50
CA GLY A 43 10.24 -2.16 -8.25
C GLY A 43 11.22 -1.31 -7.43
N ARG A 44 11.16 -1.39 -6.09
CA ARG A 44 12.06 -0.63 -5.23
C ARG A 44 12.20 -1.31 -3.88
N LYS A 45 13.42 -1.50 -3.39
CA LYS A 45 13.64 -2.09 -2.07
C LYS A 45 13.34 -1.08 -0.97
N PHE A 46 12.74 -1.55 0.12
CA PHE A 46 12.39 -0.69 1.25
C PHE A 46 13.65 -0.11 1.92
N ASN A 47 14.74 -0.87 1.97
CA ASN A 47 16.01 -0.40 2.52
C ASN A 47 16.68 0.72 1.71
N GLU A 48 16.31 0.87 0.44
CA GLU A 48 16.80 1.89 -0.49
C GLU A 48 15.81 3.08 -0.59
N SER A 49 14.51 2.81 -0.53
CA SER A 49 13.48 3.85 -0.58
C SER A 49 13.25 4.56 0.75
N GLY A 50 13.33 3.82 1.85
CA GLY A 50 12.64 4.19 3.07
C GLY A 50 11.12 4.23 2.86
N GLU A 51 10.47 5.11 3.61
CA GLU A 51 9.03 5.32 3.52
C GLU A 51 8.66 6.05 2.22
N ILE A 52 7.51 5.73 1.63
CA ILE A 52 7.03 6.31 0.36
C ILE A 52 5.82 7.20 0.67
N GLU A 53 5.90 8.47 0.27
CA GLU A 53 4.81 9.43 0.49
C GLU A 53 3.63 9.12 -0.46
N SER A 54 2.40 9.40 -0.03
CA SER A 54 1.19 9.20 -0.86
C SER A 54 1.30 9.85 -2.25
N ARG A 55 1.97 11.01 -2.32
CA ARG A 55 2.21 11.78 -3.55
C ARG A 55 3.19 11.13 -4.52
N ASP A 56 4.05 10.22 -4.05
CA ASP A 56 5.02 9.55 -4.93
C ASP A 56 4.35 8.49 -5.83
N TRP A 57 3.07 8.19 -5.54
CA TRP A 57 2.19 7.35 -6.34
C TRP A 57 1.39 8.12 -7.39
N ASP A 58 1.55 9.44 -7.46
CA ASP A 58 0.87 10.26 -8.46
C ASP A 58 1.22 9.80 -9.88
N ASP A 59 0.22 9.73 -10.75
CA ASP A 59 0.35 9.21 -12.11
C ASP A 59 0.92 7.79 -12.24
N ARG A 60 0.91 6.97 -11.17
CA ARG A 60 1.36 5.56 -11.23
C ARG A 60 0.24 4.53 -11.17
N PHE A 61 -1.00 4.92 -10.85
CA PHE A 61 -2.16 4.04 -10.79
C PHE A 61 -3.24 4.46 -11.80
N TYR A 62 -3.85 3.48 -12.46
CA TYR A 62 -4.83 3.68 -13.53
C TYR A 62 -6.01 2.69 -13.40
N GLU A 63 -7.17 3.09 -13.90
CA GLU A 63 -8.35 2.21 -13.96
C GLU A 63 -8.25 1.19 -15.11
N ASP A 64 -7.55 1.53 -16.20
CA ASP A 64 -7.35 0.69 -17.37
C ASP A 64 -5.91 0.73 -17.92
N GLU A 65 -5.61 -0.23 -18.80
CA GLU A 65 -4.29 -0.41 -19.45
C GLU A 65 -3.95 0.72 -20.44
N GLN A 66 -4.95 1.49 -20.88
CA GLN A 66 -4.76 2.55 -21.86
C GLN A 66 -4.32 3.87 -21.23
N HIS A 67 -3.97 3.85 -19.94
CA HIS A 67 -3.67 5.03 -19.12
C HIS A 67 -4.79 6.08 -19.16
N GLY A 68 -6.03 5.65 -19.45
CA GLY A 68 -7.10 6.57 -19.86
C GLY A 68 -7.53 7.52 -18.75
N LEU A 69 -7.49 7.04 -17.50
CA LEU A 69 -7.81 7.80 -16.30
C LEU A 69 -6.81 7.46 -15.19
N THR A 70 -5.86 8.37 -14.95
CA THR A 70 -5.06 8.34 -13.72
C THR A 70 -5.98 8.43 -12.51
N ILE A 71 -5.76 7.53 -11.55
CA ILE A 71 -6.42 7.60 -10.26
C ILE A 71 -5.78 8.72 -9.45
N LYS A 72 -6.60 9.70 -9.06
CA LYS A 72 -6.15 10.78 -8.18
C LYS A 72 -5.64 10.19 -6.87
N ILE A 73 -4.62 10.82 -6.26
CA ILE A 73 -4.06 10.40 -4.97
C ILE A 73 -5.13 10.13 -3.90
N LEU A 74 -6.14 11.00 -3.80
CA LEU A 74 -7.23 10.87 -2.82
C LEU A 74 -8.17 9.67 -3.09
N ASP A 75 -8.18 9.17 -4.32
CA ASP A 75 -8.98 8.03 -4.75
C ASP A 75 -8.19 6.72 -4.74
N LEU A 76 -6.87 6.77 -4.47
CA LEU A 76 -6.07 5.56 -4.28
C LEU A 76 -6.66 4.70 -3.17
N PRO A 77 -6.75 3.37 -3.35
CA PRO A 77 -7.44 2.48 -2.43
C PRO A 77 -6.85 2.52 -1.02
N PHE A 78 -5.52 2.66 -0.90
CA PHE A 78 -4.82 2.72 0.39
C PHE A 78 -4.85 4.10 1.05
N VAL A 79 -5.30 5.15 0.36
CA VAL A 79 -5.60 6.47 0.94
C VAL A 79 -7.07 6.53 1.35
N LYS A 80 -7.96 6.04 0.49
CA LYS A 80 -9.42 6.05 0.71
C LYS A 80 -9.88 5.11 1.83
N VAL A 81 -9.13 4.05 2.10
CA VAL A 81 -9.39 3.14 3.24
C VAL A 81 -9.32 3.89 4.59
N LEU A 82 -8.44 4.89 4.69
CA LEU A 82 -8.21 5.64 5.93
C LEU A 82 -9.43 6.49 6.30
N SER A 83 -10.02 7.18 5.32
CA SER A 83 -11.21 8.01 5.54
C SER A 83 -12.50 7.20 5.69
N SER A 84 -12.62 6.08 4.97
CA SER A 84 -13.84 5.25 4.99
C SER A 84 -13.92 4.26 6.14
N ARG A 85 -12.78 3.93 6.77
CA ARG A 85 -12.64 2.92 7.84
C ARG A 85 -13.30 1.58 7.50
N SER A 86 -13.36 1.24 6.22
CA SER A 86 -13.99 0.03 5.71
C SER A 86 -13.01 -0.71 4.83
N ILE A 87 -13.07 -2.04 4.80
CA ILE A 87 -12.22 -2.83 3.89
C ILE A 87 -12.50 -2.40 2.45
N MET A 88 -11.44 -2.10 1.72
CA MET A 88 -11.51 -1.76 0.29
C MET A 88 -10.77 -2.81 -0.51
N GLN A 89 -11.29 -3.14 -1.68
CA GLN A 89 -10.61 -3.99 -2.64
C GLN A 89 -10.90 -3.55 -4.07
N GLY A 90 -9.95 -3.74 -4.96
CA GLY A 90 -10.11 -3.43 -6.37
C GLY A 90 -8.93 -3.90 -7.21
N GLU A 91 -9.16 -4.02 -8.51
CA GLU A 91 -8.11 -4.29 -9.48
C GLU A 91 -7.64 -2.97 -10.09
N TYR A 92 -6.33 -2.80 -10.20
CA TYR A 92 -5.73 -1.56 -10.67
C TYR A 92 -4.56 -1.86 -11.59
N TRP A 93 -4.42 -1.05 -12.64
CA TRP A 93 -3.16 -0.97 -13.37
C TRP A 93 -2.21 -0.06 -12.61
N MET A 94 -0.94 -0.47 -12.55
CA MET A 94 0.09 0.25 -11.84
C MET A 94 1.39 0.21 -12.64
N ARG A 95 2.02 1.38 -12.82
CA ARG A 95 3.42 1.49 -13.25
C ARG A 95 4.34 1.57 -12.05
N ASN A 96 5.14 0.52 -11.85
CA ASN A 96 6.05 0.44 -10.71
C ASN A 96 7.24 1.41 -10.85
N PHE A 97 8.10 1.49 -9.82
CA PHE A 97 9.26 2.39 -9.82
C PHE A 97 10.37 2.02 -10.80
N GLU A 98 10.29 0.85 -11.45
CA GLU A 98 11.15 0.43 -12.58
C GLU A 98 10.48 0.69 -13.94
N GLU A 99 9.36 1.42 -13.94
CA GLU A 99 8.57 1.74 -15.14
C GLU A 99 7.95 0.53 -15.84
N ILE A 100 7.69 -0.54 -15.08
CA ILE A 100 7.01 -1.75 -15.53
C ILE A 100 5.51 -1.62 -15.25
N GLU A 101 4.71 -1.70 -16.31
CA GLU A 101 3.26 -1.77 -16.28
C GLU A 101 2.81 -3.16 -15.78
N GLN A 102 1.87 -3.18 -14.84
CA GLN A 102 1.29 -4.44 -14.34
C GLN A 102 -0.10 -4.21 -13.75
N LYS A 103 -0.90 -5.26 -13.71
CA LYS A 103 -2.22 -5.26 -13.09
C LYS A 103 -2.18 -5.98 -11.75
N LEU A 104 -2.67 -5.31 -10.71
CA LEU A 104 -2.70 -5.82 -9.34
C LEU A 104 -4.14 -5.87 -8.80
N LEU A 105 -4.47 -6.90 -8.04
CA LEU A 105 -5.53 -6.83 -7.04
C LEU A 105 -4.94 -6.21 -5.77
N VAL A 106 -5.58 -5.17 -5.26
CA VAL A 106 -5.21 -4.48 -4.03
C VAL A 106 -6.33 -4.65 -3.01
N ILE A 107 -5.99 -5.11 -1.81
CA ILE A 107 -6.93 -5.22 -0.67
C ILE A 107 -6.38 -4.39 0.48
N CYS A 108 -7.14 -3.40 0.92
CA CYS A 108 -6.78 -2.49 2.00
C CYS A 108 -7.64 -2.80 3.23
N ILE A 109 -6.99 -3.11 4.34
CA ILE A 109 -7.63 -3.38 5.63
C ILE A 109 -7.24 -2.27 6.60
N PRO A 110 -8.18 -1.46 7.11
CA PRO A 110 -7.86 -0.42 8.08
C PRO A 110 -7.36 -1.03 9.40
N LEU A 111 -6.27 -0.49 9.93
CA LEU A 111 -5.76 -0.79 11.27
C LEU A 111 -6.37 0.20 12.25
N VAL A 112 -7.34 -0.30 13.03
CA VAL A 112 -8.00 0.46 14.09
C VAL A 112 -7.67 -0.21 15.43
N GLY A 113 -6.94 0.52 16.27
CA GLY A 113 -6.57 0.08 17.62
C GLY A 113 -7.74 0.10 18.59
N LEU A 114 -7.47 -0.33 19.83
CA LEU A 114 -8.44 -0.21 20.92
C LEU A 114 -8.90 1.25 21.10
N ALA A 115 -10.12 1.44 21.58
CA ALA A 115 -10.76 2.75 21.72
C ALA A 115 -10.90 3.54 20.40
N GLN A 116 -11.01 2.85 19.26
CA GLN A 116 -11.22 3.46 17.93
C GLN A 116 -10.07 4.39 17.50
N ARG A 117 -8.86 4.11 17.97
CA ARG A 117 -7.66 4.83 17.56
C ARG A 117 -7.30 4.46 16.12
N GLU A 118 -7.30 5.45 15.23
CA GLU A 118 -6.82 5.27 13.87
C GLU A 118 -5.30 5.13 13.87
N LEU A 119 -4.81 4.06 13.28
CA LEU A 119 -3.38 3.79 13.15
C LEU A 119 -2.93 3.92 11.70
N GLY A 120 -3.70 3.35 10.76
CA GLY A 120 -3.40 3.34 9.34
C GLY A 120 -4.06 2.16 8.64
N ALA A 121 -3.34 1.43 7.78
CA ALA A 121 -3.85 0.27 7.07
C ALA A 121 -2.79 -0.79 6.73
N ILE A 122 -3.22 -2.05 6.58
CA ILE A 122 -2.47 -3.13 5.94
C ILE A 122 -2.98 -3.28 4.52
N ILE A 123 -2.05 -3.32 3.56
CA ILE A 123 -2.34 -3.47 2.15
C ILE A 123 -1.78 -4.80 1.68
N TYR A 124 -2.62 -5.60 1.02
CA TYR A 124 -2.22 -6.82 0.34
C TYR A 124 -2.24 -6.58 -1.17
N PHE A 125 -1.21 -7.05 -1.85
CA PHE A 125 -1.13 -7.01 -3.31
C PHE A 125 -1.11 -8.42 -3.87
N ASN A 126 -1.78 -8.60 -5.01
CA ASN A 126 -1.71 -9.82 -5.79
C ASN A 126 -1.53 -9.47 -7.26
N LEU A 127 -0.47 -9.99 -7.88
CA LEU A 127 -0.18 -9.77 -9.29
C LEU A 127 -1.14 -10.59 -10.15
N ILE A 128 -1.92 -9.89 -10.98
CA ILE A 128 -2.85 -10.51 -11.93
C ILE A 128 -2.19 -10.66 -13.30
N GLN A 129 -1.53 -9.60 -13.78
CA GLN A 129 -0.93 -9.52 -15.10
C GLN A 129 0.30 -8.62 -15.08
N ARG A 130 1.29 -8.93 -15.93
CA ARG A 130 2.49 -8.14 -16.16
C ARG A 130 2.76 -8.03 -17.65
#